data_AF-Q22DJ9-F1
#
_entry.id   AF-Q22DJ9-F1
#
_cell.length_a   1.000
_cell.length_b   1.000
_cell.length_c   1.000
_cell.angle_alpha   90.00
_cell.angle_beta   90.00
_cell.angle_gamma   90.00
#
_symmetry.space_group_name_H-M   'P 1'
#
loop_
_entity.id
_entity.type
_entity.pdbx_description
1 polymer ?
#
loop_
_entity_poly.entity_id
_entity_poly.type
_entity_poly.pdbx_seq_one_letter_code
_entity_poly.pdbx_strand_id
1 'polypeptide(L)'
;MKASFCKIIFWFVITLLHSEAQNCSKLLQKLVTPKAYQGYQCVFDSNTSLSSEFIVTQVDRYDHFFYNQSLQQQECNSNFLINPNNLDRSQNDARIIFYGKQPISYFQITYGQFYYQHPGVNFQFSIQAFDLPNYYLSELGKPASSLNEQQYCNINNFFRTTQYYFVNLNNVTSQFCIQTYLSPGNAQNKMGDIEILVYFQCPIGCLTCDNSGKCSSCIQNYNLDQKQKYCFLTCSLNKFAQVDQNSTEQVCQLCDPSCSTCSGTSTSCTSCSNNYYTLKTLPSDTNFQCYSTCPDGYYQFSQDCLKCDDSCSTCTGNSLSCTACSNSYYPYKASPSATNFQCYQICPNGSYFLQNQCLQCDASCSICTGSSTNCTTCSSTYYPLKDSPTATNFQCYQTCPNGYYFYFQQCLKCDASCYTCSDSSLSCTVCANNYYPLKTTPSATNFQCYLTCPDGYFLLQQQCQK
;
A
#
# COMPACT_ATOMS: atom_id res chain seq x y z
N MET A 1 -49.92 19.96 81.95
CA MET A 1 -50.19 19.61 80.53
C MET A 1 -48.88 19.78 79.80
N LYS A 2 -48.22 18.70 79.36
CA LYS A 2 -48.49 17.84 78.19
C LYS A 2 -47.96 18.43 76.87
N ALA A 3 -46.89 17.80 76.39
CA ALA A 3 -46.58 17.46 74.99
C ALA A 3 -46.08 18.54 74.02
N SER A 4 -45.24 18.05 73.08
CA SER A 4 -44.78 18.66 71.83
C SER A 4 -43.94 19.94 71.90
N PHE A 5 -42.62 19.78 72.01
CA PHE A 5 -41.63 20.57 71.24
C PHE A 5 -40.22 19.92 71.21
N CYS A 6 -39.89 19.06 72.18
CA CYS A 6 -38.55 18.45 72.34
C CYS A 6 -38.22 17.27 71.37
N LYS A 7 -38.83 17.21 70.18
CA LYS A 7 -38.54 16.17 69.16
C LYS A 7 -38.11 16.71 67.78
N ILE A 8 -38.22 18.01 67.54
CA ILE A 8 -37.87 18.60 66.22
C ILE A 8 -36.41 19.09 66.20
N ILE A 9 -35.93 19.65 67.32
CA ILE A 9 -34.56 20.22 67.41
C ILE A 9 -33.48 19.13 67.34
N PHE A 10 -33.72 17.93 67.88
CA PHE A 10 -32.72 16.86 67.90
C PHE A 10 -32.55 16.11 66.56
N TRP A 11 -33.39 16.40 65.55
CA TRP A 11 -33.35 15.70 64.25
C TRP A 11 -32.84 16.57 63.09
N PHE A 12 -32.77 17.90 63.28
CA PHE A 12 -32.29 18.83 62.25
C PHE A 12 -30.81 19.22 62.36
N VAL A 13 -30.11 18.80 63.43
CA VAL A 13 -28.67 19.10 63.65
C VAL A 13 -27.76 17.98 63.13
N ILE A 14 -28.32 16.87 62.63
CA ILE A 14 -27.55 15.66 62.22
C ILE A 14 -27.33 15.58 60.70
N THR A 15 -27.83 16.53 59.90
CA THR A 15 -27.60 16.59 58.46
C THR A 15 -26.84 17.87 58.06
N LEU A 16 -25.90 17.73 57.12
CA LEU A 16 -25.02 18.76 56.55
C LEU A 16 -23.74 19.12 57.34
N LEU A 17 -22.94 18.10 57.68
CA LEU A 17 -21.47 18.23 57.60
C LEU A 17 -20.96 17.55 56.33
N HIS A 18 -21.23 18.17 55.18
CA HIS A 18 -20.52 17.82 53.94
C HIS A 18 -19.09 18.38 54.03
N SER A 19 -18.11 17.49 54.25
CA SER A 19 -16.70 17.85 54.08
C SER A 19 -16.37 17.92 52.59
N GLU A 20 -16.45 19.12 52.02
CA GLU A 20 -15.87 19.41 50.71
C GLU A 20 -14.34 19.25 50.78
N ALA A 21 -13.77 18.50 49.84
CA ALA A 21 -12.31 18.40 49.72
C ALA A 21 -11.78 19.71 49.11
N GLN A 22 -10.92 20.42 49.84
CA GLN A 22 -10.29 21.64 49.31
C GLN A 22 -9.35 21.31 48.15
N ASN A 23 -9.41 22.11 47.09
CA ASN A 23 -8.52 21.98 45.93
C ASN A 23 -7.07 22.35 46.32
N CYS A 24 -6.20 21.35 46.43
CA CYS A 24 -4.82 21.51 46.90
C CYS A 24 -3.80 21.89 45.80
N SER A 25 -4.24 22.30 44.60
CA SER A 25 -3.37 22.53 43.41
C SER A 25 -2.16 23.45 43.65
N LYS A 26 -2.28 24.39 44.59
CA LYS A 26 -1.23 25.37 44.94
C LYS A 26 -0.13 24.82 45.86
N LEU A 27 -0.23 23.59 46.37
CA LEU A 27 0.78 22.95 47.25
C LEU A 27 1.83 22.13 46.48
N LEU A 28 1.67 21.98 45.17
CA LEU A 28 2.54 21.21 44.29
C LEU A 28 3.74 22.05 43.82
N GLN A 29 4.76 22.20 44.68
CA GLN A 29 6.04 22.81 44.27
C GLN A 29 6.74 21.97 43.18
N LYS A 30 7.36 22.68 42.22
CA LYS A 30 8.05 22.13 41.05
C LYS A 30 9.20 21.20 41.47
N LEU A 31 9.08 19.92 41.11
CA LEU A 31 9.98 18.85 41.52
C LEU A 31 11.30 18.86 40.73
N VAL A 32 12.36 18.30 41.32
CA VAL A 32 13.70 18.26 40.71
C VAL A 32 13.80 17.10 39.72
N THR A 33 14.09 17.41 38.46
CA THR A 33 14.30 16.40 37.41
C THR A 33 15.60 15.60 37.64
N PRO A 34 15.57 14.25 37.53
CA PRO A 34 16.78 13.43 37.53
C PRO A 34 17.75 13.82 36.41
N LYS A 35 19.03 13.97 36.75
CA LYS A 35 20.08 14.50 35.85
C LYS A 35 20.52 13.58 34.69
N ALA A 36 19.88 12.43 34.51
CA ALA A 36 20.39 11.34 33.67
C ALA A 36 19.52 10.95 32.46
N TYR A 37 18.36 11.58 32.26
CA TYR A 37 17.40 11.18 31.21
C TYR A 37 16.96 12.36 30.35
N GLN A 38 17.15 12.26 29.03
CA GLN A 38 16.73 13.24 28.03
C GLN A 38 15.25 13.04 27.68
N GLY A 39 14.38 13.39 28.63
CA GLY A 39 12.96 13.07 28.57
C GLY A 39 12.02 14.23 28.87
N TYR A 40 10.81 14.16 28.33
CA TYR A 40 9.73 15.12 28.60
C TYR A 40 8.81 14.63 29.73
N GLN A 41 8.17 15.57 30.42
CA GLN A 41 7.31 15.35 31.58
C GLN A 41 5.85 15.56 31.18
N CYS A 42 5.04 14.50 31.22
CA CYS A 42 3.59 14.64 31.15
C CYS A 42 2.99 14.74 32.56
N VAL A 43 2.09 15.71 32.73
CA VAL A 43 1.25 15.87 33.92
C VAL A 43 -0.21 15.85 33.47
N PHE A 44 -1.06 15.17 34.23
CA PHE A 44 -2.49 15.08 33.99
C PHE A 44 -3.23 16.24 34.68
N ASP A 45 -4.43 16.64 34.20
CA ASP A 45 -5.37 17.61 34.82
C ASP A 45 -6.84 17.22 34.60
N SER A 46 -7.74 17.67 35.49
CA SER A 46 -9.19 17.37 35.54
C SER A 46 -10.02 18.43 34.84
N ASN A 47 -9.46 19.64 34.70
CA ASN A 47 -9.87 20.61 33.71
C ASN A 47 -9.04 20.50 32.41
N THR A 48 -7.86 19.83 32.47
CA THR A 48 -7.39 19.08 31.30
C THR A 48 -8.07 17.71 31.19
N SER A 49 -7.93 17.19 29.99
CA SER A 49 -9.15 17.04 29.21
C SER A 49 -8.68 16.21 28.01
N LEU A 50 -9.10 14.95 28.00
CA LEU A 50 -8.49 13.83 27.27
C LEU A 50 -9.24 13.45 25.99
N SER A 51 -8.66 13.79 24.83
CA SER A 51 -8.71 12.90 23.68
C SER A 51 -7.32 12.34 23.42
N SER A 52 -7.04 11.18 23.99
CA SER A 52 -6.00 10.30 23.46
C SER A 52 -6.63 8.92 23.27
N GLU A 53 -6.27 8.20 22.23
CA GLU A 53 -6.64 6.77 22.05
C GLU A 53 -5.95 5.88 23.11
N PHE A 54 -5.33 6.49 24.13
CA PHE A 54 -4.11 6.01 24.75
C PHE A 54 -4.09 6.07 26.28
N ILE A 55 -5.13 6.58 26.96
CA ILE A 55 -5.22 6.55 28.43
C ILE A 55 -6.66 6.29 28.85
N VAL A 56 -6.87 5.31 29.73
CA VAL A 56 -8.18 4.90 30.27
C VAL A 56 -8.12 4.89 31.78
N THR A 57 -8.92 5.76 32.42
CA THR A 57 -9.12 5.74 33.87
C THR A 57 -10.38 4.94 34.20
N GLN A 58 -10.26 4.01 35.13
CA GLN A 58 -11.34 3.21 35.69
C GLN A 58 -11.40 3.37 37.21
N VAL A 59 -12.60 3.40 37.75
CA VAL A 59 -12.83 3.50 39.21
C VAL A 59 -13.69 2.34 39.68
N ASP A 60 -13.29 1.72 40.78
CA ASP A 60 -14.06 0.69 41.45
C ASP A 60 -15.07 1.30 42.44
N ARG A 61 -16.29 0.77 42.42
CA ARG A 61 -17.35 1.10 43.38
C ARG A 61 -17.56 -0.10 44.31
N TYR A 62 -18.44 0.04 45.30
CA TYR A 62 -18.72 -1.01 46.31
C TYR A 62 -19.10 -2.40 45.76
N ASP A 63 -19.40 -2.51 44.47
CA ASP A 63 -19.74 -3.73 43.76
C ASP A 63 -18.52 -4.47 43.16
N HIS A 64 -17.28 -3.99 43.35
CA HIS A 64 -16.04 -4.56 42.81
C HIS A 64 -15.96 -4.57 41.27
N PHE A 65 -16.68 -3.62 40.62
CA PHE A 65 -16.63 -3.39 39.18
C PHE A 65 -15.98 -2.05 38.83
N PHE A 66 -14.98 -2.13 37.93
CA PHE A 66 -14.29 -0.97 37.37
C PHE A 66 -15.13 -0.28 36.27
N TYR A 67 -15.44 1.01 36.46
CA TYR A 67 -16.18 1.83 35.51
C TYR A 67 -15.27 2.85 34.82
N ASN A 68 -15.28 2.90 33.48
CA ASN A 68 -14.55 3.91 32.71
C ASN A 68 -15.07 5.32 33.00
N GLN A 69 -14.18 6.30 33.15
CA GLN A 69 -14.52 7.72 33.34
C GLN A 69 -13.92 8.60 32.22
N SER A 70 -14.71 9.55 31.72
CA SER A 70 -14.30 10.51 30.67
C SER A 70 -13.92 11.90 31.22
N LEU A 71 -12.87 12.47 30.65
CA LEU A 71 -12.35 13.85 30.82
C LEU A 71 -12.24 14.45 29.37
N GLN A 72 -12.28 15.77 29.07
CA GLN A 72 -12.67 16.30 27.70
C GLN A 72 -11.57 16.58 26.61
N GLN A 73 -11.12 17.83 26.33
CA GLN A 73 -9.94 18.18 25.49
C GLN A 73 -9.23 19.53 25.88
N GLN A 74 -7.98 19.52 26.40
CA GLN A 74 -7.11 20.71 26.73
C GLN A 74 -5.61 20.32 26.94
N GLU A 75 -4.71 21.31 26.94
CA GLU A 75 -3.23 21.18 26.80
C GLU A 75 -2.42 20.80 28.06
N CYS A 76 -1.30 20.09 27.84
CA CYS A 76 -0.43 19.49 28.85
C CYS A 76 0.60 20.45 29.52
N ASN A 77 0.15 21.54 30.14
CA ASN A 77 1.02 22.51 30.84
C ASN A 77 0.63 22.83 32.30
N SER A 78 -0.29 22.07 32.92
CA SER A 78 -0.76 22.24 34.30
C SER A 78 -0.62 20.97 35.15
N ASN A 79 -0.44 21.13 36.48
CA ASN A 79 -0.35 20.03 37.43
C ASN A 79 -1.75 19.47 37.79
N PHE A 80 -1.86 18.20 38.25
CA PHE A 80 -3.09 17.80 38.96
C PHE A 80 -3.04 16.71 40.02
N LEU A 81 -4.28 16.45 40.41
CA LEU A 81 -4.88 15.93 41.58
C LEU A 81 -6.09 15.14 41.05
N ILE A 82 -5.94 13.84 40.81
CA ILE A 82 -7.09 12.93 40.67
C ILE A 82 -7.82 13.00 42.00
N ASN A 83 -8.96 13.68 42.06
CA ASN A 83 -9.79 13.75 43.26
C ASN A 83 -10.91 12.70 43.16
N PRO A 84 -10.72 11.48 43.70
CA PRO A 84 -11.74 10.44 43.71
C PRO A 84 -12.93 10.77 44.62
N ASN A 85 -12.85 11.85 45.42
CA ASN A 85 -13.95 12.30 46.28
C ASN A 85 -14.94 13.24 45.58
N ASN A 86 -14.71 13.57 44.30
CA ASN A 86 -15.51 14.56 43.58
C ASN A 86 -16.88 14.03 43.09
N LEU A 87 -17.36 12.97 43.72
CA LEU A 87 -18.68 12.35 43.55
C LEU A 87 -19.22 12.04 44.95
N ASP A 88 -20.54 12.16 45.17
CA ASP A 88 -21.22 11.92 46.47
C ASP A 88 -21.18 10.46 46.96
N ARG A 89 -20.23 9.65 46.48
CA ARG A 89 -20.07 8.23 46.79
C ARG A 89 -18.59 7.90 46.92
N SER A 90 -18.23 7.41 48.09
CA SER A 90 -16.92 6.84 48.42
C SER A 90 -16.50 5.76 47.42
N GLN A 91 -15.21 5.76 47.09
CA GLN A 91 -14.57 4.90 46.08
C GLN A 91 -13.51 4.04 46.75
N ASN A 92 -13.30 2.82 46.24
CA ASN A 92 -12.38 1.86 46.83
C ASN A 92 -11.03 1.87 46.11
N ASP A 93 -11.01 1.61 44.80
CA ASP A 93 -9.79 1.57 44.00
C ASP A 93 -9.90 2.44 42.73
N ALA A 94 -8.78 3.02 42.31
CA ALA A 94 -8.63 3.68 41.01
C ALA A 94 -7.57 2.94 40.19
N ARG A 95 -7.86 2.74 38.90
CA ARG A 95 -6.97 2.12 37.91
C ARG A 95 -6.77 3.06 36.74
N ILE A 96 -5.52 3.29 36.36
CA ILE A 96 -5.12 4.24 35.31
C ILE A 96 -4.26 3.46 34.33
N ILE A 97 -4.84 3.20 33.17
CA ILE A 97 -4.23 2.40 32.11
C ILE A 97 -3.68 3.35 31.05
N PHE A 98 -2.43 3.15 30.67
CA PHE A 98 -1.73 3.89 29.64
C PHE A 98 -1.44 2.95 28.46
N TYR A 99 -1.51 3.50 27.25
CA TYR A 99 -1.26 2.84 25.97
C TYR A 99 -0.48 3.82 25.07
N GLY A 100 0.71 4.26 25.49
CA GLY A 100 1.56 5.11 24.66
C GLY A 100 1.97 4.46 23.33
N LYS A 101 2.67 5.22 22.49
CA LYS A 101 3.44 4.72 21.33
C LYS A 101 4.96 4.82 21.51
N GLN A 102 5.41 5.24 22.70
CA GLN A 102 6.81 5.48 23.03
C GLN A 102 7.19 4.76 24.32
N PRO A 103 8.46 4.35 24.48
CA PRO A 103 8.97 3.77 25.72
C PRO A 103 9.00 4.81 26.84
N ILE A 104 8.61 4.38 28.03
CA ILE A 104 8.55 5.22 29.23
C ILE A 104 9.77 4.92 30.08
N SER A 105 10.47 5.97 30.52
CA SER A 105 11.71 5.82 31.31
C SER A 105 11.41 5.48 32.77
N TYR A 106 10.47 6.21 33.36
CA TYR A 106 9.99 6.08 34.74
C TYR A 106 8.77 7.00 34.93
N PHE A 107 8.11 6.89 36.08
CA PHE A 107 7.05 7.81 36.49
C PHE A 107 7.15 8.12 37.98
N GLN A 108 6.73 9.30 38.39
CA GLN A 108 6.63 9.69 39.80
C GLN A 108 5.15 9.79 40.19
N ILE A 109 4.82 9.39 41.43
CA ILE A 109 3.46 9.49 41.97
C ILE A 109 3.48 10.29 43.28
N THR A 110 2.76 11.41 43.31
CA THR A 110 2.45 12.12 44.56
C THR A 110 1.00 11.81 44.94
N TYR A 111 0.69 11.58 46.22
CA TYR A 111 -0.70 11.40 46.64
C TYR A 111 -1.00 12.02 48.00
N GLY A 112 -2.21 12.54 48.16
CA GLY A 112 -2.76 13.01 49.44
C GLY A 112 -3.15 11.84 50.35
N GLN A 113 -3.13 12.05 51.67
CA GLN A 113 -3.54 11.01 52.61
C GLN A 113 -5.05 10.72 52.59
N PHE A 114 -5.37 9.51 53.05
CA PHE A 114 -6.69 8.90 53.03
C PHE A 114 -7.45 9.26 54.31
N TYR A 115 -8.72 9.62 54.17
CA TYR A 115 -9.63 9.73 55.31
C TYR A 115 -10.47 8.46 55.44
N TYR A 116 -10.41 7.82 56.61
CA TYR A 116 -11.19 6.65 56.97
C TYR A 116 -12.21 7.00 58.07
N GLN A 117 -13.44 6.52 57.92
CA GLN A 117 -14.58 6.96 58.73
C GLN A 117 -14.94 6.03 59.92
N HIS A 118 -14.14 5.00 60.20
CA HIS A 118 -14.37 4.10 61.35
C HIS A 118 -13.13 3.96 62.26
N PRO A 119 -13.27 4.09 63.60
CA PRO A 119 -12.20 3.72 64.53
C PRO A 119 -11.91 2.22 64.54
N GLY A 120 -10.64 1.83 64.68
CA GLY A 120 -10.24 0.48 65.13
C GLY A 120 -9.98 -0.60 64.06
N VAL A 121 -9.91 -0.27 62.78
CA VAL A 121 -9.54 -1.23 61.70
C VAL A 121 -8.20 -0.84 61.07
N ASN A 122 -7.26 -1.79 61.02
CA ASN A 122 -6.03 -1.64 60.25
C ASN A 122 -6.34 -1.67 58.75
N PHE A 123 -5.91 -0.65 58.01
CA PHE A 123 -6.05 -0.60 56.56
C PHE A 123 -4.69 -0.62 55.86
N GLN A 124 -4.61 -1.28 54.71
CA GLN A 124 -3.47 -1.23 53.80
C GLN A 124 -3.88 -0.48 52.54
N PHE A 125 -3.09 0.54 52.21
CA PHE A 125 -3.06 1.17 50.90
C PHE A 125 -1.75 0.79 50.21
N SER A 126 -1.84 0.36 48.95
CA SER A 126 -0.69 0.23 48.06
C SER A 126 -1.07 0.78 46.70
N ILE A 127 -0.12 1.40 46.01
CA ILE A 127 -0.21 1.57 44.55
C ILE A 127 0.54 0.41 43.92
N GLN A 128 0.10 -0.09 42.78
CA GLN A 128 0.68 -1.24 42.10
C GLN A 128 0.85 -0.89 40.63
N ALA A 129 2.03 -1.18 40.08
CA ALA A 129 2.31 -1.00 38.66
C ALA A 129 2.37 -2.35 37.94
N PHE A 130 1.71 -2.41 36.79
CA PHE A 130 1.66 -3.59 35.93
C PHE A 130 2.02 -3.21 34.50
N ASP A 131 2.77 -4.07 33.83
CA ASP A 131 2.89 -4.09 32.37
C ASP A 131 1.76 -4.95 31.79
N LEU A 132 1.12 -4.51 30.71
CA LEU A 132 -0.06 -5.23 30.19
C LEU A 132 0.37 -6.53 29.47
N PRO A 133 -0.33 -7.67 29.72
CA PRO A 133 -1.69 -7.75 30.21
C PRO A 133 -1.86 -8.01 31.72
N ASN A 134 -0.80 -8.07 32.54
CA ASN A 134 -0.80 -8.03 34.04
C ASN A 134 0.59 -8.43 34.66
N TYR A 135 1.70 -8.23 33.97
CA TYR A 135 3.03 -8.49 34.55
C TYR A 135 3.32 -7.48 35.66
N TYR A 136 3.31 -7.94 36.90
CA TYR A 136 3.56 -7.10 38.07
C TYR A 136 5.00 -6.54 38.04
N LEU A 137 5.11 -5.21 38.10
CA LEU A 137 6.38 -4.50 38.07
C LEU A 137 6.90 -4.24 39.49
N SER A 138 6.04 -3.77 40.39
CA SER A 138 6.45 -3.33 41.74
C SER A 138 5.28 -2.89 42.63
N GLU A 139 5.39 -3.10 43.95
CA GLU A 139 4.55 -2.42 44.95
C GLU A 139 5.07 -1.00 45.16
N LEU A 140 4.16 -0.05 45.04
CA LEU A 140 4.38 1.37 45.11
C LEU A 140 3.64 1.94 46.35
N GLY A 141 3.95 1.39 47.53
CA GLY A 141 3.43 1.90 48.80
C GLY A 141 3.92 1.10 50.00
N LYS A 142 3.64 1.62 51.19
CA LYS A 142 3.62 0.84 52.44
C LYS A 142 2.25 1.01 53.09
N PRO A 143 1.73 0.00 53.82
CA PRO A 143 0.52 0.16 54.61
C PRO A 143 0.63 1.38 55.51
N ALA A 144 -0.49 2.12 55.65
CA ALA A 144 -0.61 3.24 56.58
C ALA A 144 -0.78 2.72 58.02
N SER A 145 0.24 2.02 58.53
CA SER A 145 0.25 1.53 59.90
C SER A 145 0.26 2.70 60.88
N SER A 146 -0.80 2.77 61.71
CA SER A 146 -0.99 3.70 62.83
C SER A 146 -0.87 5.20 62.50
N LEU A 147 -1.95 5.80 61.99
CA LEU A 147 -2.33 7.13 62.46
C LEU A 147 -2.84 7.00 63.90
N ASN A 148 -2.20 7.68 64.86
CA ASN A 148 -2.59 7.60 66.27
C ASN A 148 -4.05 8.03 66.50
N GLU A 149 -4.75 7.32 67.40
CA GLU A 149 -6.21 7.38 67.66
C GLU A 149 -6.78 8.74 68.16
N GLN A 150 -6.03 9.84 68.07
CA GLN A 150 -6.38 11.14 68.63
C GLN A 150 -6.41 12.32 67.63
N GLN A 151 -6.20 12.07 66.33
CA GLN A 151 -6.38 13.12 65.30
C GLN A 151 -7.72 12.98 64.55
N TYR A 152 -8.81 12.86 65.30
CA TYR A 152 -10.16 13.01 64.74
C TYR A 152 -10.46 14.48 64.46
N CYS A 153 -10.81 14.77 63.20
CA CYS A 153 -11.51 15.98 62.74
C CYS A 153 -11.03 17.32 63.34
N ASN A 154 -9.83 17.76 62.94
CA ASN A 154 -9.56 19.19 62.83
C ASN A 154 -9.16 19.50 61.39
N ILE A 155 -9.78 20.53 60.79
CA ILE A 155 -9.81 20.80 59.34
C ILE A 155 -8.42 21.17 58.75
N ASN A 156 -7.39 21.25 59.61
CA ASN A 156 -6.07 21.78 59.28
C ASN A 156 -4.94 20.72 59.26
N ASN A 157 -5.21 19.45 59.54
CA ASN A 157 -4.17 18.40 59.60
C ASN A 157 -4.04 17.61 58.29
N PHE A 158 -3.65 18.28 57.21
CA PHE A 158 -3.29 17.63 55.95
C PHE A 158 -1.81 17.24 55.93
N PHE A 159 -1.51 15.94 55.91
CA PHE A 159 -0.14 15.43 55.74
C PHE A 159 0.10 15.01 54.29
N ARG A 160 1.02 15.69 53.61
CA ARG A 160 1.47 15.33 52.24
C ARG A 160 2.52 14.21 52.33
N THR A 161 2.36 13.17 51.51
CA THR A 161 3.40 12.17 51.26
C THR A 161 3.77 12.19 49.77
N THR A 162 5.05 12.07 49.45
CA THR A 162 5.54 12.03 48.06
C THR A 162 6.51 10.87 47.97
N GLN A 163 6.25 9.93 47.07
CA GLN A 163 7.06 8.72 46.92
C GLN A 163 7.55 8.62 45.47
N TYR A 164 8.83 8.31 45.32
CA TYR A 164 9.51 8.26 44.03
C TYR A 164 9.69 6.82 43.61
N TYR A 165 9.30 6.50 42.38
CA TYR A 165 9.22 5.13 41.91
C TYR A 165 9.94 4.97 40.57
N PHE A 166 11.17 4.45 40.64
CA PHE A 166 11.95 4.14 39.46
C PHE A 166 11.49 2.81 38.87
N VAL A 167 10.45 2.87 38.05
CA VAL A 167 9.99 1.73 37.25
C VAL A 167 10.62 1.83 35.87
N ASN A 168 11.72 1.09 35.68
CA ASN A 168 12.33 0.89 34.37
C ASN A 168 11.43 -0.07 33.57
N LEU A 169 10.48 0.50 32.83
CA LEU A 169 9.68 -0.24 31.86
C LEU A 169 10.62 -0.67 30.73
N ASN A 170 10.83 -1.98 30.59
CA ASN A 170 11.69 -2.54 29.54
C ASN A 170 11.34 -1.92 28.17
N ASN A 171 12.36 -1.66 27.34
CA ASN A 171 12.35 -0.88 26.07
C ASN A 171 11.27 -1.20 25.00
N VAL A 172 10.32 -2.09 25.27
CA VAL A 172 9.37 -2.66 24.32
C VAL A 172 7.91 -2.30 24.64
N THR A 173 7.54 -2.14 25.92
CA THR A 173 6.12 -1.93 26.27
C THR A 173 5.79 -0.46 26.44
N SER A 174 4.92 0.01 25.56
CA SER A 174 4.37 1.36 25.61
C SER A 174 3.10 1.43 26.48
N GLN A 175 2.68 0.32 27.08
CA GLN A 175 1.43 0.19 27.82
C GLN A 175 1.69 -0.26 29.25
N PHE A 176 1.11 0.42 30.23
CA PHE A 176 1.25 0.07 31.64
C PHE A 176 0.00 0.49 32.42
N CYS A 177 -0.18 -0.05 33.61
CA CYS A 177 -1.34 0.17 34.45
C CYS A 177 -0.89 0.53 35.87
N ILE A 178 -1.37 1.64 36.40
CA ILE A 178 -1.25 2.02 37.80
C ILE A 178 -2.60 1.75 38.47
N GLN A 179 -2.64 0.84 39.44
CA GLN A 179 -3.85 0.57 40.24
C GLN A 179 -3.57 0.86 41.72
N THR A 180 -4.48 1.54 42.39
CA THR A 180 -4.53 1.54 43.86
C THR A 180 -5.18 0.27 44.36
N TYR A 181 -4.77 -0.21 45.52
CA TYR A 181 -5.38 -1.33 46.22
C TYR A 181 -5.60 -0.97 47.69
N LEU A 182 -6.87 -0.97 48.11
CA LEU A 182 -7.33 -0.70 49.47
C LEU A 182 -7.93 -1.94 50.14
N SER A 183 -7.35 -2.34 51.27
CA SER A 183 -7.81 -3.49 52.06
C SER A 183 -8.08 -3.10 53.52
N PRO A 184 -9.22 -3.50 54.12
CA PRO A 184 -10.32 -4.27 53.52
C PRO A 184 -11.27 -3.39 52.66
N GLY A 185 -11.60 -3.85 51.45
CA GLY A 185 -12.36 -3.09 50.43
C GLY A 185 -13.84 -2.76 50.73
N ASN A 186 -14.34 -3.03 51.93
CA ASN A 186 -15.71 -2.69 52.34
C ASN A 186 -15.77 -1.38 53.18
N ALA A 187 -14.67 -0.65 53.26
CA ALA A 187 -14.51 0.55 54.07
C ALA A 187 -14.93 1.84 53.31
N GLN A 188 -15.75 2.68 53.93
CA GLN A 188 -16.01 4.04 53.42
C GLN A 188 -14.74 4.89 53.54
N ASN A 189 -14.02 5.00 52.43
CA ASN A 189 -12.79 5.78 52.32
C ASN A 189 -12.99 7.00 51.41
N LYS A 190 -12.31 8.09 51.76
CA LYS A 190 -12.05 9.22 50.87
C LYS A 190 -10.55 9.26 50.57
N MET A 191 -10.18 8.96 49.33
CA MET A 191 -8.78 8.96 48.88
C MET A 191 -8.35 10.38 48.53
N GLY A 192 -7.17 10.80 48.99
CA GLY A 192 -6.63 12.12 48.67
C GLY A 192 -6.30 12.25 47.18
N ASP A 193 -6.00 13.48 46.77
CA ASP A 193 -5.63 13.79 45.40
C ASP A 193 -4.39 13.02 44.92
N ILE A 194 -4.40 12.41 43.72
CA ILE A 194 -3.22 11.75 43.12
C ILE A 194 -2.66 12.55 41.94
N GLU A 195 -1.37 12.90 41.99
CA GLU A 195 -0.57 13.43 40.88
C GLU A 195 0.28 12.30 40.29
N ILE A 196 0.29 12.15 38.96
CA ILE A 196 1.19 11.23 38.26
C ILE A 196 1.98 12.01 37.22
N LEU A 197 3.30 11.84 37.27
CA LEU A 197 4.28 12.48 36.39
C LEU A 197 4.97 11.39 35.57
N VAL A 198 4.66 11.30 34.28
CA VAL A 198 5.24 10.27 33.40
C VAL A 198 6.38 10.87 32.59
N TYR A 199 7.53 10.19 32.56
CA TYR A 199 8.72 10.63 31.84
C TYR A 199 9.02 9.69 30.67
N PHE A 200 9.03 10.24 29.46
CA PHE A 200 9.28 9.51 28.20
C PHE A 200 10.69 9.78 27.69
N GLN A 201 11.26 8.89 26.87
CA GLN A 201 12.53 9.18 26.18
C GLN A 201 12.27 10.04 24.94
N CYS A 202 13.05 11.10 24.71
CA CYS A 202 13.05 11.76 23.41
C CYS A 202 13.58 10.80 22.31
N PRO A 203 13.15 10.96 21.05
CA PRO A 203 13.65 10.13 19.95
C PRO A 203 15.17 10.20 19.79
N ILE A 204 15.76 9.14 19.21
CA ILE A 204 17.20 9.03 18.95
C ILE A 204 17.76 10.31 18.30
N GLY A 205 18.84 10.84 18.86
CA GLY A 205 19.50 12.05 18.38
C GLY A 205 18.83 13.37 18.78
N CYS A 206 17.70 13.35 19.49
CA CYS A 206 16.99 14.55 19.91
C CYS A 206 17.48 15.07 21.27
N LEU A 207 17.84 16.35 21.34
CA LEU A 207 18.24 17.04 22.56
C LEU A 207 17.02 17.52 23.37
N THR A 208 15.98 18.02 22.69
CA THR A 208 14.73 18.50 23.30
C THR A 208 13.52 18.16 22.42
N CYS A 209 12.52 17.49 22.97
CA CYS A 209 11.28 17.14 22.27
C CYS A 209 10.02 17.63 23.00
N ASP A 210 8.91 17.78 22.27
CA ASP A 210 7.59 18.09 22.83
C ASP A 210 6.87 16.85 23.37
N ASN A 211 5.70 17.05 23.98
CA ASN A 211 4.91 15.98 24.60
C ASN A 211 4.30 14.97 23.60
N SER A 212 4.41 15.25 22.30
CA SER A 212 4.06 14.30 21.21
C SER A 212 5.29 13.56 20.66
N GLY A 213 6.46 13.77 21.27
CA GLY A 213 7.74 13.20 20.85
C GLY A 213 8.37 13.90 19.64
N LYS A 214 7.86 15.06 19.20
CA LYS A 214 8.46 15.80 18.09
C LYS A 214 9.67 16.58 18.56
N CYS A 215 10.77 16.44 17.85
CA CYS A 215 12.02 17.08 18.20
C CYS A 215 12.04 18.57 17.82
N SER A 216 12.62 19.37 18.71
CA SER A 216 12.82 20.82 18.55
C SER A 216 14.29 21.19 18.34
N SER A 217 15.23 20.42 18.91
CA SER A 217 16.67 20.56 18.65
C SER A 217 17.38 19.22 18.76
N CYS A 218 18.41 18.98 17.94
CA CYS A 218 19.17 17.73 17.91
C CYS A 218 20.46 17.81 18.71
N ILE A 219 20.98 16.66 19.13
CA ILE A 219 22.34 16.54 19.69
C ILE A 219 23.39 16.78 18.59
N GLN A 220 24.65 16.95 18.99
CA GLN A 220 25.75 17.18 18.05
C GLN A 220 25.86 16.07 16.99
N ASN A 221 26.16 16.45 15.74
CA ASN A 221 26.24 15.60 14.53
C ASN A 221 24.90 15.07 13.98
N TYR A 222 23.77 15.37 14.62
CA TYR A 222 22.44 15.08 14.08
C TYR A 222 21.79 16.35 13.50
N ASN A 223 21.02 16.19 12.42
CA ASN A 223 20.28 17.25 11.77
C ASN A 223 18.76 17.06 11.96
N LEU A 224 18.02 18.16 12.09
CA LEU A 224 16.57 18.14 12.33
C LEU A 224 15.80 18.13 11.00
N ASP A 225 15.01 17.09 10.75
CA ASP A 225 13.99 17.11 9.71
C ASP A 225 12.90 18.11 10.12
N GLN A 226 12.82 19.24 9.40
CA GLN A 226 11.89 20.32 9.74
C GLN A 226 10.41 19.96 9.51
N LYS A 227 10.11 18.97 8.66
CA LYS A 227 8.74 18.54 8.34
C LYS A 227 8.24 17.51 9.34
N GLN A 228 9.05 16.48 9.56
CA GLN A 228 8.69 15.31 10.37
C GLN A 228 9.13 15.44 11.84
N LYS A 229 10.01 16.41 12.16
CA LYS A 229 10.51 16.70 13.51
C LYS A 229 11.20 15.50 14.19
N TYR A 230 12.06 14.81 13.45
CA TYR A 230 13.02 13.83 14.01
C TYR A 230 14.46 14.24 13.70
N CYS A 231 15.40 13.65 14.43
CA CYS A 231 16.84 13.87 14.22
C CYS A 231 17.45 12.71 13.42
N PHE A 232 18.31 13.04 12.46
CA PHE A 232 19.04 12.06 11.67
C PHE A 232 20.55 12.34 11.63
N LEU A 233 21.33 11.28 11.74
CA LEU A 233 22.78 11.31 11.55
C LEU A 233 23.09 11.58 10.07
N THR A 234 23.97 12.54 9.81
CA THR A 234 24.43 12.80 8.43
C THR A 234 25.64 11.92 8.10
N CYS A 235 25.43 10.99 7.18
CA CYS A 235 26.45 10.06 6.72
C CYS A 235 27.16 10.59 5.45
N SER A 236 28.34 10.03 5.17
CA SER A 236 29.07 10.26 3.92
C SER A 236 28.27 9.75 2.71
N LEU A 237 28.55 10.28 1.51
CA LEU A 237 27.81 9.98 0.26
C LEU A 237 27.49 8.49 0.03
N ASN A 238 28.43 7.59 0.31
CA ASN A 238 28.28 6.14 0.12
C ASN A 238 27.71 5.39 1.35
N LYS A 239 27.04 6.09 2.27
CA LYS A 239 26.48 5.53 3.49
C LYS A 239 25.10 6.10 3.81
N PHE A 240 24.24 5.27 4.39
CA PHE A 240 22.94 5.68 4.95
C PHE A 240 22.94 5.53 6.48
N ALA A 241 22.10 6.32 7.15
CA ALA A 241 21.88 6.21 8.59
C ALA A 241 20.90 5.07 8.89
N GLN A 242 21.28 4.17 9.79
CA GLN A 242 20.45 3.08 10.29
C GLN A 242 20.41 3.14 11.82
N VAL A 243 19.26 2.87 12.44
CA VAL A 243 19.17 2.69 13.90
C VAL A 243 19.84 1.36 14.27
N ASP A 244 20.80 1.39 15.20
CA ASP A 244 21.34 0.18 15.79
C ASP A 244 20.32 -0.40 16.77
N GLN A 245 19.97 -1.68 16.58
CA GLN A 245 18.96 -2.36 17.40
C GLN A 245 19.43 -2.67 18.83
N ASN A 246 20.74 -2.57 19.09
CA ASN A 246 21.35 -2.85 20.38
C ASN A 246 21.70 -1.59 21.19
N SER A 247 21.43 -0.39 20.65
CA SER A 247 21.69 0.89 21.31
C SER A 247 20.59 1.91 21.02
N THR A 248 20.71 3.11 21.58
CA THR A 248 19.81 4.25 21.29
C THR A 248 20.45 5.23 20.31
N GLU A 249 21.25 4.73 19.36
CA GLU A 249 22.02 5.54 18.41
C GLU A 249 21.75 5.15 16.95
N GLN A 250 22.05 6.08 16.03
CA GLN A 250 22.13 5.80 14.61
C GLN A 250 23.59 5.57 14.20
N VAL A 251 23.81 4.64 13.28
CA VAL A 251 25.12 4.28 12.72
C VAL A 251 25.10 4.40 11.20
N CYS A 252 26.22 4.81 10.61
CA CYS A 252 26.35 4.96 9.16
C CYS A 252 26.79 3.64 8.50
N GLN A 253 25.85 2.96 7.84
CA GLN A 253 26.07 1.72 7.10
C GLN A 253 26.35 1.98 5.62
N LEU A 254 27.11 1.10 4.96
CA LEU A 254 27.46 1.25 3.54
C LEU A 254 26.24 1.01 2.62
N CYS A 255 26.18 1.79 1.54
CA CYS A 255 25.30 1.49 0.42
C CYS A 255 25.70 0.21 -0.30
N ASP A 256 24.77 -0.36 -1.07
CA ASP A 256 25.06 -1.41 -2.03
C ASP A 256 26.06 -0.88 -3.10
N PRO A 257 27.02 -1.69 -3.60
CA PRO A 257 27.98 -1.25 -4.61
C PRO A 257 27.37 -0.69 -5.91
N SER A 258 26.12 -1.04 -6.22
CA SER A 258 25.36 -0.46 -7.35
C SER A 258 24.95 1.01 -7.14
N CYS A 259 24.91 1.50 -5.90
CA CYS A 259 24.59 2.88 -5.57
C CYS A 259 25.86 3.73 -5.37
N SER A 260 25.91 4.91 -5.98
CA SER A 260 26.85 5.98 -5.57
C SER A 260 26.38 6.63 -4.25
N THR A 261 25.06 6.78 -4.08
CA THR A 261 24.41 7.28 -2.86
C THR A 261 23.11 6.52 -2.61
N CYS A 262 22.72 6.33 -1.34
CA CYS A 262 21.51 5.62 -0.94
C CYS A 262 20.82 6.28 0.27
N SER A 263 19.56 5.90 0.54
CA SER A 263 18.77 6.44 1.64
C SER A 263 17.80 5.39 2.20
N GLY A 264 17.71 5.29 3.52
CA GLY A 264 16.82 4.36 4.25
C GLY A 264 17.31 2.91 4.28
N THR A 265 17.76 2.36 3.16
CA THR A 265 18.41 1.04 3.06
C THR A 265 19.61 1.07 2.12
N SER A 266 20.46 0.05 2.18
CA SER A 266 21.64 -0.07 1.32
C SER A 266 21.30 -0.12 -0.18
N THR A 267 20.18 -0.75 -0.55
CA THR A 267 19.72 -0.97 -1.93
C THR A 267 18.75 0.09 -2.46
N SER A 268 18.36 1.05 -1.61
CA SER A 268 17.48 2.16 -1.95
C SER A 268 18.33 3.34 -2.41
N CYS A 269 18.81 3.27 -3.65
CA CYS A 269 19.74 4.24 -4.23
C CYS A 269 19.06 5.59 -4.49
N THR A 270 19.81 6.67 -4.33
CA THR A 270 19.47 8.04 -4.76
C THR A 270 20.36 8.52 -5.92
N SER A 271 21.45 7.80 -6.21
CA SER A 271 22.21 7.87 -7.46
C SER A 271 22.95 6.55 -7.71
N CYS A 272 23.10 6.15 -8.98
CA CYS A 272 23.79 4.91 -9.34
C CYS A 272 25.31 5.06 -9.45
N SER A 273 26.02 3.96 -9.29
CA SER A 273 27.45 3.82 -9.64
C SER A 273 27.66 3.90 -11.16
N ASN A 274 28.88 4.23 -11.59
CA ASN A 274 29.21 4.25 -13.02
C ASN A 274 28.94 2.88 -13.68
N ASN A 275 28.35 2.89 -14.87
CA ASN A 275 27.89 1.70 -15.63
C ASN A 275 26.72 0.92 -14.99
N TYR A 276 25.97 1.54 -14.07
CA TYR A 276 24.67 1.05 -13.61
C TYR A 276 23.55 1.97 -14.10
N TYR A 277 22.41 1.38 -14.42
CA TYR A 277 21.22 2.02 -14.97
C TYR A 277 20.15 2.19 -13.90
N THR A 278 19.49 3.34 -13.92
CA THR A 278 18.44 3.74 -12.98
C THR A 278 17.13 3.03 -13.32
N LEU A 279 16.56 2.29 -12.37
CA LEU A 279 15.21 1.73 -12.47
C LEU A 279 14.30 2.35 -11.40
N LYS A 280 13.39 3.23 -11.84
CA LYS A 280 12.34 3.84 -11.00
C LYS A 280 11.01 3.11 -11.18
N THR A 281 10.21 3.02 -10.13
CA THR A 281 8.84 2.47 -10.22
C THR A 281 7.89 3.53 -10.77
N LEU A 282 8.05 4.79 -10.32
CA LEU A 282 7.33 5.96 -10.77
C LEU A 282 8.30 7.10 -11.14
N PRO A 283 7.97 7.99 -12.09
CA PRO A 283 8.83 9.11 -12.46
C PRO A 283 9.20 10.05 -11.29
N SER A 284 8.30 10.15 -10.30
CA SER A 284 8.45 10.94 -9.08
C SER A 284 9.37 10.32 -8.02
N ASP A 285 9.81 9.08 -8.19
CA ASP A 285 10.59 8.38 -7.17
C ASP A 285 11.98 9.03 -6.99
N THR A 286 12.29 9.38 -5.74
CA THR A 286 13.60 9.86 -5.32
C THR A 286 14.56 8.74 -4.95
N ASN A 287 14.00 7.58 -4.55
CA ASN A 287 14.71 6.35 -4.23
C ASN A 287 14.40 5.31 -5.30
N PHE A 288 15.42 4.59 -5.77
CA PHE A 288 15.32 3.68 -6.90
C PHE A 288 16.37 2.57 -6.83
N GLN A 289 16.30 1.61 -7.75
CA GLN A 289 17.29 0.54 -7.86
C GLN A 289 18.25 0.80 -9.03
N CYS A 290 19.46 0.25 -8.93
CA CYS A 290 20.53 0.42 -9.91
C CYS A 290 20.96 -0.96 -10.43
N TYR A 291 20.88 -1.15 -11.74
CA TYR A 291 21.15 -2.43 -12.40
C TYR A 291 22.29 -2.33 -13.40
N SER A 292 23.20 -3.31 -13.43
CA SER A 292 24.29 -3.36 -14.42
C SER A 292 23.80 -3.69 -15.85
N THR A 293 22.63 -4.31 -15.95
CA THR A 293 21.88 -4.56 -17.19
C THR A 293 20.40 -4.45 -16.84
N CYS A 294 19.58 -3.76 -17.64
CA CYS A 294 18.15 -3.64 -17.37
C CYS A 294 17.47 -5.02 -17.31
N PRO A 295 16.59 -5.27 -16.32
CA PRO A 295 15.89 -6.54 -16.18
C PRO A 295 14.82 -6.71 -17.28
N ASP A 296 14.34 -7.95 -17.45
CA ASP A 296 13.25 -8.27 -18.37
C ASP A 296 12.02 -7.36 -18.14
N GLY A 297 11.32 -7.01 -19.22
CA GLY A 297 10.29 -5.97 -19.24
C GLY A 297 10.80 -4.53 -19.33
N TYR A 298 12.13 -4.31 -19.36
CA TYR A 298 12.75 -2.99 -19.53
C TYR A 298 13.85 -3.00 -20.59
N TYR A 299 14.06 -1.85 -21.25
CA TYR A 299 15.18 -1.61 -22.16
C TYR A 299 16.04 -0.46 -21.65
N GLN A 300 17.33 -0.51 -21.99
CA GLN A 300 18.26 0.57 -21.70
C GLN A 300 17.97 1.76 -22.63
N PHE A 301 17.81 2.95 -22.05
CA PHE A 301 17.80 4.22 -22.76
C PHE A 301 18.57 5.28 -21.97
N SER A 302 19.65 5.79 -22.54
CA SER A 302 20.60 6.66 -21.82
C SER A 302 21.12 5.95 -20.55
N GLN A 303 20.90 6.53 -19.36
CA GLN A 303 21.28 5.99 -18.05
C GLN A 303 20.08 5.39 -17.28
N ASP A 304 18.94 5.18 -17.95
CA ASP A 304 17.70 4.72 -17.35
C ASP A 304 17.24 3.39 -17.98
N CYS A 305 16.59 2.55 -17.18
CA CYS A 305 15.82 1.40 -17.64
C CYS A 305 14.37 1.81 -17.85
N LEU A 306 13.95 1.93 -19.11
CA LEU A 306 12.59 2.31 -19.46
C LEU A 306 11.74 1.08 -19.74
N LYS A 307 10.47 1.10 -19.33
CA LYS A 307 9.56 -0.03 -19.49
C LYS A 307 9.30 -0.34 -20.96
N CYS A 308 9.27 -1.61 -21.32
CA CYS A 308 8.76 -2.07 -22.61
C CYS A 308 7.25 -1.76 -22.75
N ASP A 309 6.76 -1.82 -23.99
CA ASP A 309 5.32 -1.88 -24.25
C ASP A 309 4.75 -3.17 -23.64
N ASP A 310 3.50 -3.14 -23.17
CA ASP A 310 2.86 -4.29 -22.51
C ASP A 310 2.74 -5.53 -23.42
N SER A 311 2.82 -5.35 -24.75
CA SER A 311 2.89 -6.45 -25.72
C SER A 311 4.23 -7.20 -25.75
N CYS A 312 5.32 -6.62 -25.24
CA CYS A 312 6.64 -7.27 -25.15
C CYS A 312 6.89 -7.83 -23.74
N SER A 313 7.41 -9.06 -23.64
CA SER A 313 8.02 -9.54 -22.39
C SER A 313 9.47 -9.09 -22.26
N THR A 314 10.18 -8.92 -23.38
CA THR A 314 11.50 -8.30 -23.47
C THR A 314 11.61 -7.45 -24.73
N CYS A 315 12.33 -6.33 -24.67
CA CYS A 315 12.51 -5.40 -25.79
C CYS A 315 13.91 -4.76 -25.77
N THR A 316 14.35 -4.15 -26.87
CA THR A 316 15.68 -3.53 -26.97
C THR A 316 15.68 -2.26 -27.83
N GLY A 317 16.39 -1.22 -27.39
CA GLY A 317 16.50 0.06 -28.09
C GLY A 317 15.25 0.96 -28.04
N ASN A 318 14.04 0.41 -28.11
CA ASN A 318 12.79 1.11 -27.82
C ASN A 318 11.70 0.16 -27.30
N SER A 319 10.63 0.73 -26.72
CA SER A 319 9.55 -0.02 -26.06
C SER A 319 8.79 -1.01 -26.95
N LEU A 320 8.70 -0.76 -28.27
CA LEU A 320 7.96 -1.57 -29.24
C LEU A 320 8.85 -2.55 -30.04
N SER A 321 10.17 -2.50 -29.85
CA SER A 321 11.11 -3.40 -30.51
C SER A 321 11.32 -4.65 -29.66
N CYS A 322 10.29 -5.48 -29.59
CA CYS A 322 10.28 -6.69 -28.79
C CYS A 322 11.32 -7.71 -29.30
N THR A 323 11.93 -8.45 -28.38
CA THR A 323 12.72 -9.67 -28.65
C THR A 323 12.01 -10.92 -28.14
N ALA A 324 11.01 -10.77 -27.26
CA ALA A 324 9.98 -11.76 -26.96
C ALA A 324 8.63 -11.07 -26.67
N CYS A 325 7.52 -11.74 -27.00
CA CYS A 325 6.17 -11.22 -26.74
C CYS A 325 5.67 -11.59 -25.34
N SER A 326 4.76 -10.78 -24.81
CA SER A 326 3.95 -11.11 -23.62
C SER A 326 2.97 -12.25 -23.92
N ASN A 327 2.47 -12.89 -22.86
CA ASN A 327 1.45 -13.93 -22.99
C ASN A 327 0.22 -13.42 -23.77
N SER A 328 -0.29 -14.25 -24.68
CA SER A 328 -1.39 -13.91 -25.61
C SER A 328 -1.07 -12.87 -26.70
N TYR A 329 0.20 -12.46 -26.86
CA TYR A 329 0.67 -11.68 -28.00
C TYR A 329 1.58 -12.53 -28.89
N TYR A 330 1.54 -12.26 -30.20
CA TYR A 330 2.27 -13.02 -31.22
C TYR A 330 3.21 -12.13 -32.01
N PRO A 331 4.42 -12.62 -32.37
CA PRO A 331 5.41 -11.84 -33.07
C PRO A 331 4.99 -11.60 -34.52
N TYR A 332 5.04 -10.35 -34.94
CA TYR A 332 4.92 -9.91 -36.32
C TYR A 332 6.33 -9.65 -36.87
N LYS A 333 6.85 -10.62 -37.64
CA LYS A 333 8.21 -10.57 -38.19
C LYS A 333 8.18 -10.14 -39.65
N ALA A 334 8.85 -9.04 -39.97
CA ALA A 334 9.05 -8.58 -41.35
C ALA A 334 9.92 -9.54 -42.20
N SER A 335 10.71 -10.41 -41.56
CA SER A 335 11.50 -11.46 -42.18
C SER A 335 11.69 -12.62 -41.19
N PRO A 336 11.79 -13.88 -41.63
CA PRO A 336 12.16 -15.00 -40.74
C PRO A 336 13.45 -14.76 -39.93
N SER A 337 14.38 -13.98 -40.47
CA SER A 337 15.65 -13.62 -39.83
C SER A 337 15.59 -12.42 -38.88
N ALA A 338 14.41 -11.81 -38.67
CA ALA A 338 14.27 -10.65 -37.79
C ALA A 338 14.43 -11.06 -36.31
N THR A 339 15.43 -10.47 -35.65
CA THR A 339 15.69 -10.60 -34.21
C THR A 339 14.72 -9.79 -33.37
N ASN A 340 14.36 -8.61 -33.86
CA ASN A 340 13.44 -7.68 -33.22
C ASN A 340 12.15 -7.60 -34.05
N PHE A 341 11.01 -7.49 -33.38
CA PHE A 341 9.68 -7.51 -33.99
C PHE A 341 8.67 -6.78 -33.11
N GLN A 342 7.49 -6.50 -33.67
CA GLN A 342 6.35 -6.01 -32.89
C GLN A 342 5.48 -7.20 -32.46
N CYS A 343 4.73 -7.05 -31.38
CA CYS A 343 3.88 -8.10 -30.82
C CYS A 343 2.41 -7.68 -30.86
N TYR A 344 1.54 -8.54 -31.38
CA TYR A 344 0.12 -8.25 -31.55
C TYR A 344 -0.76 -9.38 -31.01
N GLN A 345 -1.87 -9.03 -30.35
CA GLN A 345 -2.88 -10.00 -29.91
C GLN A 345 -3.70 -10.56 -31.08
N ILE A 346 -3.93 -9.72 -32.11
CA ILE A 346 -4.58 -10.08 -33.37
C ILE A 346 -3.67 -9.61 -34.50
N CYS A 347 -3.37 -10.47 -35.47
CA CYS A 347 -2.46 -10.13 -36.56
C CYS A 347 -2.96 -8.91 -37.36
N PRO A 348 -2.08 -7.93 -37.68
CA PRO A 348 -2.46 -6.72 -38.40
C PRO A 348 -2.88 -7.02 -39.85
N ASN A 349 -3.58 -6.06 -40.48
CA ASN A 349 -3.96 -6.15 -41.90
C ASN A 349 -2.72 -6.41 -42.79
N GLY A 350 -2.91 -7.17 -43.87
CA GLY A 350 -1.79 -7.66 -44.70
C GLY A 350 -0.99 -8.79 -44.07
N SER A 351 -1.46 -9.41 -42.97
CA SER A 351 -0.82 -10.58 -42.37
C SER A 351 -1.84 -11.63 -41.93
N TYR A 352 -1.37 -12.86 -41.76
CA TYR A 352 -2.16 -14.02 -41.33
C TYR A 352 -1.47 -14.73 -40.16
N PHE A 353 -2.28 -15.41 -39.34
CA PHE A 353 -1.80 -16.17 -38.19
C PHE A 353 -1.39 -17.59 -38.62
N LEU A 354 -0.16 -18.00 -38.30
CA LEU A 354 0.35 -19.35 -38.50
C LEU A 354 1.38 -19.69 -37.41
N GLN A 355 1.28 -20.89 -36.81
CA GLN A 355 2.27 -21.41 -35.84
C GLN A 355 2.63 -20.42 -34.71
N ASN A 356 1.64 -19.75 -34.11
CA ASN A 356 1.81 -18.73 -33.07
C ASN A 356 2.60 -17.49 -33.51
N GLN A 357 2.59 -17.14 -34.80
CA GLN A 357 3.22 -15.95 -35.36
C GLN A 357 2.31 -15.26 -36.38
N CYS A 358 2.51 -13.97 -36.58
CA CYS A 358 1.87 -13.20 -37.64
C CYS A 358 2.83 -13.07 -38.83
N LEU A 359 2.48 -13.67 -39.96
CA LEU A 359 3.28 -13.71 -41.18
C LEU A 359 2.65 -12.84 -42.26
N GLN A 360 3.49 -12.17 -43.06
CA GLN A 360 3.01 -11.31 -44.15
C GLN A 360 2.29 -12.09 -45.25
N CYS A 361 1.22 -11.49 -45.78
CA CYS A 361 0.63 -11.92 -47.04
C CYS A 361 1.61 -11.74 -48.20
N ASP A 362 1.36 -12.44 -49.30
CA ASP A 362 2.05 -12.18 -50.56
C ASP A 362 1.73 -10.75 -51.05
N ALA A 363 2.67 -10.10 -51.74
CA ALA A 363 2.51 -8.72 -52.22
C ALA A 363 1.29 -8.54 -53.16
N SER A 364 0.85 -9.61 -53.84
CA SER A 364 -0.38 -9.64 -54.62
C SER A 364 -1.68 -9.49 -53.80
N CYS A 365 -1.60 -9.58 -52.48
CA CYS A 365 -2.75 -9.71 -51.59
C CYS A 365 -2.77 -8.68 -50.44
N SER A 366 -3.89 -7.98 -50.32
CA SER A 366 -4.18 -7.04 -49.22
C SER A 366 -4.67 -7.77 -47.96
N ILE A 367 -5.43 -8.86 -48.14
CA ILE A 367 -5.90 -9.74 -47.06
C ILE A 367 -5.76 -11.20 -47.49
N CYS A 368 -5.16 -12.03 -46.63
CA CYS A 368 -4.96 -13.46 -46.82
C CYS A 368 -5.29 -14.28 -45.57
N THR A 369 -5.55 -15.58 -45.73
CA THR A 369 -5.91 -16.49 -44.63
C THR A 369 -5.21 -17.84 -44.78
N GLY A 370 -4.62 -18.35 -43.69
CA GLY A 370 -3.98 -19.68 -43.65
C GLY A 370 -2.64 -19.83 -44.39
N SER A 371 -2.43 -19.10 -45.49
CA SER A 371 -1.15 -18.97 -46.19
C SER A 371 -1.01 -17.59 -46.82
N SER A 372 0.22 -17.20 -47.19
CA SER A 372 0.51 -15.89 -47.79
C SER A 372 -0.22 -15.66 -49.13
N THR A 373 -0.45 -16.71 -49.91
CA THR A 373 -1.03 -16.66 -51.26
C THR A 373 -2.52 -17.04 -51.32
N ASN A 374 -3.15 -17.37 -50.19
CA ASN A 374 -4.56 -17.72 -50.13
C ASN A 374 -5.38 -16.48 -49.70
N CYS A 375 -5.92 -15.76 -50.68
CA CYS A 375 -6.30 -14.37 -50.50
C CYS A 375 -7.81 -14.16 -50.57
N THR A 376 -8.30 -13.22 -49.76
CA THR A 376 -9.71 -12.78 -49.71
C THR A 376 -9.88 -11.39 -50.29
N THR A 377 -8.79 -10.63 -50.47
CA THR A 377 -8.77 -9.33 -51.15
C THR A 377 -7.40 -9.12 -51.79
N CYS A 378 -7.37 -8.83 -53.10
CA CYS A 378 -6.13 -8.55 -53.83
C CYS A 378 -5.60 -7.14 -53.53
N SER A 379 -4.30 -6.96 -53.69
CA SER A 379 -3.64 -5.64 -53.71
C SER A 379 -4.09 -4.83 -54.92
N SER A 380 -3.90 -3.51 -54.90
CA SER A 380 -4.15 -2.66 -56.07
C SER A 380 -3.34 -3.15 -57.29
N THR A 381 -3.96 -3.11 -58.48
CA THR A 381 -3.46 -3.68 -59.75
C THR A 381 -3.46 -5.22 -59.87
N TYR A 382 -3.89 -5.97 -58.85
CA TYR A 382 -4.07 -7.41 -58.92
C TYR A 382 -5.56 -7.80 -58.93
N TYR A 383 -5.88 -8.88 -59.63
CA TYR A 383 -7.24 -9.37 -59.83
C TYR A 383 -7.39 -10.81 -59.31
N PRO A 384 -8.54 -11.17 -58.71
CA PRO A 384 -8.76 -12.49 -58.14
C PRO A 384 -8.96 -13.54 -59.23
N LEU A 385 -8.24 -14.66 -59.10
CA LEU A 385 -8.40 -15.86 -59.92
C LEU A 385 -9.50 -16.74 -59.33
N LYS A 386 -10.66 -16.80 -59.99
CA LYS A 386 -11.84 -17.50 -59.48
C LYS A 386 -12.24 -18.66 -60.40
N ASP A 387 -12.13 -19.87 -59.86
CA ASP A 387 -12.74 -21.08 -60.41
C ASP A 387 -14.28 -21.06 -60.36
N SER A 388 -14.85 -20.29 -59.43
CA SER A 388 -16.30 -20.10 -59.25
C SER A 388 -16.60 -18.68 -58.78
N PRO A 389 -17.71 -18.04 -59.19
CA PRO A 389 -18.16 -16.77 -58.63
C PRO A 389 -18.28 -16.76 -57.10
N THR A 390 -18.56 -17.93 -56.50
CA THR A 390 -18.71 -18.14 -55.05
C THR A 390 -17.40 -18.37 -54.29
N ALA A 391 -16.24 -18.39 -54.97
CA ALA A 391 -14.96 -18.55 -54.31
C ALA A 391 -14.64 -17.36 -53.39
N THR A 392 -14.57 -17.63 -52.09
CA THR A 392 -14.20 -16.66 -51.03
C THR A 392 -12.69 -16.50 -50.86
N ASN A 393 -11.94 -17.51 -51.29
CA ASN A 393 -10.49 -17.64 -51.22
C ASN A 393 -9.95 -17.85 -52.64
N PHE A 394 -8.93 -17.09 -53.02
CA PHE A 394 -8.38 -17.09 -54.39
C PHE A 394 -6.92 -16.63 -54.41
N GLN A 395 -6.22 -16.88 -55.51
CA GLN A 395 -4.92 -16.25 -55.81
C GLN A 395 -5.14 -14.92 -56.56
N CYS A 396 -4.14 -14.04 -56.54
CA CYS A 396 -4.21 -12.71 -57.12
C CYS A 396 -3.14 -12.52 -58.21
N TYR A 397 -3.54 -12.07 -59.40
CA TYR A 397 -2.65 -11.91 -60.56
C TYR A 397 -2.86 -10.54 -61.25
N GLN A 398 -1.79 -9.93 -61.77
CA GLN A 398 -1.90 -8.69 -62.55
C GLN A 398 -2.50 -8.90 -63.95
N THR A 399 -2.28 -10.09 -64.52
CA THR A 399 -2.81 -10.51 -65.83
C THR A 399 -3.37 -11.91 -65.69
N CYS A 400 -4.55 -12.18 -66.25
CA CYS A 400 -5.16 -13.51 -66.16
C CYS A 400 -4.28 -14.57 -66.86
N PRO A 401 -3.97 -15.70 -66.21
CA PRO A 401 -3.21 -16.78 -66.82
C PRO A 401 -4.06 -17.55 -67.85
N ASN A 402 -3.40 -18.34 -68.70
CA ASN A 402 -4.08 -19.25 -69.64
C ASN A 402 -5.10 -20.14 -68.90
N GLY A 403 -6.22 -20.43 -69.56
CA GLY A 403 -7.39 -21.09 -68.95
C GLY A 403 -8.33 -20.15 -68.19
N TYR A 404 -8.04 -18.84 -68.14
CA TYR A 404 -8.91 -17.81 -67.56
C TYR A 404 -9.04 -16.59 -68.46
N TYR A 405 -10.13 -15.85 -68.30
CA TYR A 405 -10.39 -14.59 -69.01
C TYR A 405 -10.76 -13.46 -68.06
N PHE A 406 -10.51 -12.22 -68.48
CA PHE A 406 -10.73 -11.04 -67.66
C PHE A 406 -12.16 -10.50 -67.83
N TYR A 407 -12.92 -10.46 -66.73
CA TYR A 407 -14.30 -9.98 -66.72
C TYR A 407 -14.62 -9.27 -65.40
N PHE A 408 -15.11 -8.02 -65.48
CA PHE A 408 -15.46 -7.19 -64.32
C PHE A 408 -14.41 -7.19 -63.18
N GLN A 409 -13.14 -6.94 -63.54
CA GLN A 409 -11.99 -6.92 -62.61
C GLN A 409 -11.71 -8.25 -61.89
N GLN A 410 -12.06 -9.39 -62.52
CA GLN A 410 -11.81 -10.73 -61.99
C GLN A 410 -11.33 -11.64 -63.14
N CYS A 411 -10.52 -12.64 -62.83
CA CYS A 411 -10.10 -13.67 -63.77
C CYS A 411 -11.00 -14.89 -63.59
N LEU A 412 -11.91 -15.13 -64.53
CA LEU A 412 -12.88 -16.22 -64.50
C LEU A 412 -12.42 -17.39 -65.37
N LYS A 413 -12.69 -18.62 -64.93
CA LYS A 413 -12.26 -19.83 -65.62
C LYS A 413 -12.93 -19.95 -67.00
N CYS A 414 -12.16 -20.37 -68.01
CA CYS A 414 -12.72 -20.80 -69.29
C CYS A 414 -13.55 -22.09 -69.12
N ASP A 415 -14.40 -22.38 -70.09
CA ASP A 415 -15.04 -23.69 -70.19
C ASP A 415 -13.98 -24.79 -70.42
N ALA A 416 -14.27 -26.02 -69.99
CA ALA A 416 -13.35 -27.16 -70.12
C ALA A 416 -12.98 -27.49 -71.59
N SER A 417 -13.77 -27.03 -72.56
CA SER A 417 -13.45 -27.14 -74.00
C SER A 417 -12.39 -26.15 -74.51
N CYS A 418 -12.07 -25.08 -73.77
CA CYS A 418 -11.06 -24.09 -74.15
C CYS A 418 -9.73 -24.31 -73.39
N TYR A 419 -8.60 -24.17 -74.08
CA TYR A 419 -7.29 -23.96 -73.45
C TYR A 419 -7.07 -22.48 -73.10
N THR A 420 -7.52 -21.57 -73.97
CA THR A 420 -7.59 -20.13 -73.72
C THR A 420 -8.91 -19.58 -74.27
N CYS A 421 -9.45 -18.55 -73.61
CA CYS A 421 -10.68 -17.88 -74.00
C CYS A 421 -10.56 -16.35 -73.85
N SER A 422 -11.52 -15.59 -74.39
CA SER A 422 -11.45 -14.13 -74.53
C SER A 422 -12.51 -13.38 -73.72
N ASP A 423 -13.74 -13.26 -74.23
CA ASP A 423 -14.76 -12.38 -73.63
C ASP A 423 -15.80 -13.15 -72.80
N SER A 424 -15.83 -14.47 -72.93
CA SER A 424 -16.69 -15.39 -72.15
C SER A 424 -16.05 -16.77 -72.05
N SER A 425 -16.52 -17.59 -71.10
CA SER A 425 -16.00 -18.94 -70.87
C SER A 425 -16.03 -19.85 -72.10
N LEU A 426 -17.01 -19.67 -73.00
CA LEU A 426 -17.18 -20.45 -74.25
C LEU A 426 -16.58 -19.76 -75.49
N SER A 427 -16.01 -18.56 -75.34
CA SER A 427 -15.35 -17.81 -76.42
C SER A 427 -13.88 -18.21 -76.50
N CYS A 428 -13.61 -19.45 -76.95
CA CYS A 428 -12.26 -19.98 -77.03
C CYS A 428 -11.42 -19.27 -78.10
N THR A 429 -10.14 -19.11 -77.83
CA THR A 429 -9.09 -18.70 -78.80
C THR A 429 -8.14 -19.85 -79.14
N VAL A 430 -8.06 -20.86 -78.27
CA VAL A 430 -7.41 -22.17 -78.51
C VAL A 430 -8.27 -23.23 -77.82
N CYS A 431 -8.57 -24.34 -78.50
CA CYS A 431 -9.31 -25.46 -77.90
C CYS A 431 -8.43 -26.27 -76.94
N ALA A 432 -9.06 -26.90 -75.95
CA ALA A 432 -8.41 -27.91 -75.11
C ALA A 432 -8.07 -29.17 -75.94
N ASN A 433 -7.16 -30.00 -75.44
CA ASN A 433 -6.74 -31.23 -76.12
C ASN A 433 -7.96 -32.13 -76.43
N ASN A 434 -8.03 -32.62 -77.67
CA ASN A 434 -9.13 -33.42 -78.25
C ASN A 434 -10.46 -32.68 -78.48
N TYR A 435 -10.52 -31.36 -78.31
CA TYR A 435 -11.66 -30.54 -78.75
C TYR A 435 -11.35 -29.86 -80.08
N TYR A 436 -12.34 -29.76 -80.96
CA TYR A 436 -12.22 -29.20 -82.30
C TYR A 436 -12.97 -27.86 -82.42
N PRO A 437 -12.36 -26.84 -83.05
CA PRO A 437 -12.98 -25.53 -83.21
C PRO A 437 -14.14 -25.56 -84.21
N LEU A 438 -15.19 -24.80 -83.91
CA LEU A 438 -16.25 -24.44 -84.83
C LEU A 438 -16.18 -22.92 -85.07
N LYS A 439 -15.54 -22.54 -86.19
CA LYS A 439 -15.41 -21.14 -86.60
C LYS A 439 -16.57 -20.73 -87.51
N THR A 440 -17.24 -19.63 -87.18
CA THR A 440 -18.32 -19.04 -88.02
C THR A 440 -17.79 -18.39 -89.30
N THR A 441 -16.54 -17.93 -89.29
CA THR A 441 -15.81 -17.42 -90.47
C THR A 441 -14.35 -17.86 -90.42
N PRO A 442 -13.63 -17.98 -91.56
CA PRO A 442 -12.21 -18.36 -91.57
C PRO A 442 -11.30 -17.43 -90.74
N SER A 443 -11.66 -16.14 -90.67
CA SER A 443 -10.95 -15.09 -89.93
C SER A 443 -11.36 -14.96 -88.46
N ALA A 444 -12.26 -15.81 -87.95
CA ALA A 444 -12.69 -15.76 -86.56
C ALA A 444 -11.52 -16.07 -85.60
N THR A 445 -11.20 -15.10 -84.74
CA THR A 445 -10.23 -15.20 -83.64
C THR A 445 -10.83 -15.86 -82.39
N ASN A 446 -12.15 -15.74 -82.22
CA ASN A 446 -12.94 -16.34 -81.15
C ASN A 446 -13.89 -17.40 -81.75
N PHE A 447 -14.01 -18.56 -81.12
CA PHE A 447 -14.84 -19.68 -81.60
C PHE A 447 -15.22 -20.63 -80.46
N GLN A 448 -16.21 -21.50 -80.69
CA GLN A 448 -16.58 -22.57 -79.74
C GLN A 448 -15.79 -23.84 -80.04
N CYS A 449 -15.57 -24.68 -79.02
CA CYS A 449 -14.81 -25.93 -79.13
C CYS A 449 -15.66 -27.12 -78.71
N TYR A 450 -15.64 -28.21 -79.50
CA TYR A 450 -16.50 -29.37 -79.30
C TYR A 450 -15.70 -30.68 -79.32
N LEU A 451 -16.04 -31.61 -78.43
CA LEU A 451 -15.42 -32.96 -78.40
C LEU A 451 -15.80 -33.79 -79.64
N THR A 452 -17.03 -33.62 -80.11
CA THR A 452 -17.58 -34.16 -81.37
C THR A 452 -18.34 -33.05 -82.07
N CYS A 453 -18.19 -32.91 -83.39
CA CYS A 453 -18.87 -31.84 -84.13
C CYS A 453 -20.39 -31.93 -83.96
N PRO A 454 -21.09 -30.79 -83.78
CA PRO A 454 -22.54 -30.75 -83.61
C PRO A 454 -23.28 -31.12 -84.91
N ASP A 455 -24.56 -31.47 -84.80
CA ASP A 455 -25.38 -31.94 -85.92
C ASP A 455 -25.33 -30.98 -87.13
N GLY A 456 -25.07 -31.57 -88.31
CA GLY A 456 -24.88 -30.82 -89.54
C GLY A 456 -23.46 -30.28 -89.75
N TYR A 457 -22.47 -30.71 -88.95
CA TYR A 457 -21.05 -30.43 -89.16
C TYR A 457 -20.20 -31.72 -89.07
N PHE A 458 -19.17 -31.81 -89.90
CA PHE A 458 -18.24 -32.93 -89.97
C PHE A 458 -16.82 -32.48 -89.57
N LEU A 459 -16.04 -33.42 -89.01
CA LEU A 459 -14.65 -33.17 -88.64
C LEU A 459 -13.75 -33.25 -89.88
N LEU A 460 -13.23 -32.10 -90.32
CA LEU A 460 -12.37 -31.96 -91.48
C LEU A 460 -11.12 -31.14 -91.11
N GLN A 461 -9.94 -31.71 -91.32
CA GLN A 461 -8.64 -31.06 -91.02
C GLN A 461 -8.54 -30.50 -89.59
N GLN A 462 -9.00 -31.27 -88.60
CA GLN A 462 -9.07 -30.88 -87.18
C GLN A 462 -9.99 -29.68 -86.87
N GLN A 463 -10.94 -29.35 -87.75
CA GLN A 463 -11.95 -28.31 -87.54
C GLN A 463 -13.36 -28.86 -87.86
N CYS A 464 -14.40 -28.39 -87.17
CA CYS A 464 -15.78 -28.68 -87.55
C CYS A 464 -16.21 -27.77 -88.72
N GLN A 465 -16.63 -28.38 -89.82
CA GLN A 465 -17.05 -27.71 -91.06
C GLN A 465 -18.40 -28.27 -91.52
N LYS A 466 -19.19 -27.47 -92.23
CA LYS A 466 -20.57 -27.82 -92.63
C LYS A 466 -20.61 -28.73 -93.85
#